data_AF-A0A1B1KHI0-F1
#
_entry.id   AF-A0A1B1KHI0-F1
#
_cell.length_a   1.000
_cell.length_b   1.000
_cell.length_c   1.000
_cell.angle_alpha   90.00
_cell.angle_beta   90.00
_cell.angle_gamma   90.00
#
_symmetry.space_group_name_H-M   'P 1'
#
loop_
_entity.id
_entity.type
_entity.pdbx_description
1 polymer ?
#
loop_
_entity_poly.entity_id
_entity_poly.type
_entity_poly.pdbx_seq_one_letter_code
_entity_poly.pdbx_strand_id
1 'polypeptide(L)'
;MRPTHGAAPTTEQRSDERGNSRNGYRHHGFDTLDVAILKLRSGSYFPEHLVAAAPQELRKAQATAIVTCYLLGVSTRRTERLVDTLGITSLSKSQVSVMAEDLDTLVEAFRSQPLDAGPYTFVAVDALVLTVREN
;
A
#
# COMPACT_ATOMS: atom_id res chain seq x y z
N MET A 1 36.17 -24.96 -9.14
CA MET A 1 34.74 -25.34 -9.19
C MET A 1 33.92 -24.16 -8.71
N ARG A 2 33.32 -23.40 -9.63
CA ARG A 2 32.40 -22.27 -9.41
C ARG A 2 31.27 -22.44 -10.43
N PRO A 3 29.99 -22.34 -10.04
CA PRO A 3 28.90 -22.40 -11.01
C PRO A 3 28.90 -21.10 -11.82
N THR A 4 29.18 -21.20 -13.12
CA THR A 4 29.01 -20.11 -14.08
C THR A 4 27.52 -19.79 -14.15
N HIS A 5 27.15 -18.59 -13.72
CA HIS A 5 25.81 -18.05 -13.91
C HIS A 5 25.45 -18.12 -15.40
N GLY A 6 24.32 -18.75 -15.70
CA GLY A 6 23.78 -18.88 -17.05
C GLY A 6 23.65 -17.51 -17.69
N ALA A 7 24.21 -17.40 -18.89
CA ALA A 7 24.12 -16.22 -19.73
C ALA A 7 22.63 -15.83 -19.94
N ALA A 8 22.33 -14.55 -19.78
CA ALA A 8 21.06 -14.00 -20.20
C ALA A 8 20.86 -14.28 -21.71
N PRO A 9 19.67 -14.71 -22.16
CA PRO A 9 19.45 -15.02 -23.57
C PRO A 9 19.60 -13.76 -24.43
N THR A 10 20.61 -13.75 -25.29
CA THR A 10 20.84 -12.74 -26.33
C THR A 10 19.59 -12.63 -27.21
N THR A 11 18.92 -11.48 -27.17
CA THR A 11 17.56 -11.25 -27.69
C THR A 11 17.45 -11.14 -29.23
N GLU A 12 18.46 -11.56 -30.00
CA GLU A 12 18.57 -11.30 -31.45
C GLU A 12 18.55 -12.59 -32.30
N GLN A 13 17.71 -13.58 -31.99
CA GLN A 13 17.43 -14.70 -32.91
C GLN A 13 16.09 -14.52 -33.62
N ARG A 14 16.13 -14.35 -34.94
CA ARG A 14 14.96 -14.42 -35.82
C ARG A 14 14.61 -15.90 -36.02
N SER A 15 13.41 -16.29 -35.62
CA SER A 15 12.84 -17.61 -35.87
C SER A 15 11.62 -17.43 -36.77
N ASP A 16 11.41 -18.36 -37.71
CA ASP A 16 10.33 -18.32 -38.69
C ASP A 16 8.93 -18.50 -38.06
N GLU A 17 8.86 -18.91 -36.78
CA GLU A 17 7.60 -19.02 -36.01
C GLU A 17 7.21 -17.72 -35.26
N ARG A 18 7.95 -16.62 -35.45
CA ARG A 18 7.73 -15.38 -34.67
C ARG A 18 6.44 -14.66 -35.07
N GLY A 19 5.37 -14.88 -34.32
CA GLY A 19 4.05 -14.28 -34.57
C GLY A 19 3.88 -12.78 -34.28
N ASN A 20 4.84 -12.12 -33.60
CA ASN A 20 4.75 -10.69 -33.29
C ASN A 20 6.14 -10.04 -33.14
N SER A 21 6.23 -8.74 -33.44
CA SER A 21 7.46 -7.95 -33.32
C SER A 21 7.26 -6.72 -32.42
N ARG A 22 8.34 -6.31 -31.75
CA ARG A 22 8.37 -5.15 -30.85
C ARG A 22 8.73 -3.89 -31.66
N ASN A 23 8.05 -2.77 -31.42
CA ASN A 23 8.30 -1.48 -32.08
C ASN A 23 8.55 -0.38 -31.04
N GLY A 24 9.66 -0.51 -30.31
CA GLY A 24 10.07 0.43 -29.28
C GLY A 24 9.25 0.33 -27.99
N TYR A 25 9.34 1.39 -27.18
CA TYR A 25 8.74 1.47 -25.85
C TYR A 25 7.73 2.62 -25.76
N ARG A 26 6.78 2.52 -24.83
CA ARG A 26 6.01 3.65 -24.29
C ARG A 26 6.31 3.75 -22.80
N HIS A 27 6.43 4.98 -22.32
CA HIS A 27 6.54 5.27 -20.91
C HIS A 27 5.15 5.26 -20.29
N HIS A 28 5.02 4.64 -19.12
CA HIS A 28 3.82 4.69 -18.31
C HIS A 28 4.24 4.96 -16.87
N GLY A 29 3.74 6.06 -16.31
CA GLY A 29 3.98 6.39 -14.92
C GLY A 29 3.18 5.44 -14.03
N PHE A 30 3.90 4.62 -13.26
CA PHE A 30 3.41 4.09 -12.00
C PHE A 30 3.79 5.09 -10.90
N ASP A 31 3.00 5.18 -9.82
CA ASP A 31 3.13 6.21 -8.77
C ASP A 31 4.58 6.58 -8.40
N THR A 32 5.47 5.59 -8.29
CA THR A 32 6.88 5.77 -7.91
C THR A 32 7.90 5.44 -9.00
N LEU A 33 7.48 4.92 -10.16
CA LEU A 33 8.39 4.44 -11.18
C LEU A 33 7.87 4.72 -12.60
N ASP A 34 8.72 5.29 -13.44
CA ASP A 34 8.46 5.33 -14.88
C ASP A 34 8.85 3.99 -15.52
N VAL A 35 7.86 3.30 -16.09
CA VAL A 35 8.05 1.98 -16.68
C VAL A 35 8.02 2.07 -18.20
N ALA A 36 9.10 1.59 -18.83
CA ALA A 36 9.16 1.40 -20.26
C ALA A 36 8.39 0.12 -20.66
N ILE A 37 7.13 0.28 -21.08
CA ILE A 37 6.29 -0.81 -21.57
C ILE A 37 6.56 -1.05 -23.05
N LEU A 38 6.76 -2.31 -23.43
CA LEU A 38 6.96 -2.71 -24.82
C LEU A 38 5.74 -2.38 -25.70
N LYS A 39 5.99 -1.79 -26.87
CA LYS A 39 4.99 -1.65 -27.94
C LYS A 39 5.06 -2.88 -28.84
N LEU A 40 3.96 -3.62 -28.95
CA LEU A 40 3.81 -4.71 -29.91
C LEU A 40 3.17 -4.18 -31.20
N ARG A 41 3.47 -4.81 -32.34
CA ARG A 41 2.82 -4.46 -33.63
C ARG A 41 1.38 -4.95 -33.71
N SER A 42 1.07 -6.04 -33.03
CA SER A 42 -0.30 -6.54 -32.82
C SER A 42 -0.54 -6.80 -31.34
N GLY A 43 -1.71 -6.43 -30.82
CA GLY A 43 -2.05 -6.58 -29.40
C GLY A 43 -1.31 -5.62 -28.45
N SER A 44 -1.56 -5.78 -27.15
CA SER A 44 -0.93 -4.98 -26.08
C SER A 44 -0.19 -5.89 -25.11
N TYR A 45 0.99 -5.46 -24.64
CA TYR A 45 1.73 -6.16 -23.60
C TYR A 45 1.56 -5.45 -22.27
N PHE A 46 0.80 -6.07 -21.37
CA PHE A 46 0.68 -5.69 -19.98
C PHE A 46 0.71 -6.96 -19.13
N PRO A 47 1.84 -7.27 -18.48
CA PRO A 47 1.87 -8.42 -17.59
C PRO A 47 0.94 -8.17 -16.39
N GLU A 48 0.00 -9.08 -16.15
CA GLU A 48 -1.06 -8.93 -15.13
C GLU A 48 -0.51 -8.63 -13.74
N HIS A 49 0.63 -9.23 -13.37
CA HIS A 49 1.28 -9.00 -12.08
C HIS A 49 1.79 -7.56 -11.89
N LEU A 50 2.19 -6.86 -12.96
CA LEU A 50 2.60 -5.45 -12.84
C LEU A 50 1.38 -4.52 -12.75
N VAL A 51 0.29 -4.84 -13.44
CA VAL A 51 -0.91 -3.98 -13.49
C VAL A 51 -1.74 -4.14 -12.22
N ALA A 52 -1.87 -5.37 -11.69
CA ALA A 52 -2.73 -5.64 -10.54
C ALA A 52 -1.97 -5.56 -9.19
N ALA A 53 -0.75 -6.09 -9.09
CA ALA A 53 -0.14 -6.33 -7.79
C ALA A 53 0.59 -5.10 -7.23
N ALA A 54 1.43 -4.42 -8.02
CA ALA A 54 2.27 -3.34 -7.49
C ALA A 54 1.48 -2.16 -6.89
N PRO A 55 0.41 -1.62 -7.53
CA PRO A 55 -0.40 -0.56 -6.93
C PRO A 55 -1.20 -1.03 -5.72
N GLN A 56 -1.56 -2.32 -5.66
CA GLN A 56 -2.33 -2.88 -4.55
C GLN A 56 -1.46 -3.05 -3.30
N GLU A 57 -0.24 -3.59 -3.45
CA GLU A 57 0.68 -3.76 -2.32
C GLU A 57 1.11 -2.42 -1.72
N LEU A 58 1.33 -1.39 -2.55
CA LEU A 58 1.60 -0.04 -2.06
C LEU A 58 0.43 0.52 -1.22
N ARG A 59 -0.81 0.37 -1.70
CA ARG A 59 -2.00 0.82 -0.95
C ARG A 59 -2.17 0.09 0.38
N LYS A 60 -1.90 -1.23 0.41
CA LYS A 60 -1.92 -2.01 1.66
C LYS A 60 -0.89 -1.48 2.65
N ALA A 61 0.35 -1.31 2.22
CA ALA A 61 1.43 -0.78 3.06
C ALA A 61 1.10 0.61 3.62
N GLN A 62 0.50 1.48 2.80
CA GLN A 62 0.04 2.81 3.21
C GLN A 62 -1.06 2.74 4.27
N ALA A 63 -2.09 1.91 4.06
CA ALA A 63 -3.16 1.70 5.03
C ALA A 63 -2.61 1.19 6.37
N THR A 64 -1.71 0.20 6.36
CA THR A 64 -1.06 -0.31 7.57
C THR A 64 -0.26 0.76 8.31
N ALA A 65 0.46 1.62 7.59
CA ALA A 65 1.21 2.72 8.20
C ALA A 65 0.30 3.71 8.90
N ILE A 66 -0.84 4.06 8.31
CA ILE A 66 -1.82 5.00 8.89
C ILE A 66 -2.50 4.39 10.11
N VAL A 67 -2.95 3.13 10.02
CA VAL A 67 -3.52 2.40 11.16
C VAL A 67 -2.52 2.36 12.32
N THR A 68 -1.25 2.07 12.03
CA THR A 68 -0.19 2.05 13.04
C THR A 68 0.01 3.43 13.67
N CYS A 69 0.03 4.50 12.86
CA CYS A 69 0.14 5.87 13.36
C CYS A 69 -1.01 6.23 14.30
N TYR A 70 -2.25 5.87 13.92
CA TYR A 70 -3.42 6.12 14.75
C TYR A 70 -3.35 5.34 16.07
N LEU A 71 -3.03 4.03 16.03
CA LEU A 71 -2.90 3.19 17.23
C LEU A 71 -1.78 3.67 18.17
N LEU A 72 -0.68 4.19 17.62
CA LEU A 72 0.42 4.76 18.39
C LEU A 72 0.14 6.18 18.91
N GLY A 73 -1.05 6.74 18.65
CA GLY A 73 -1.41 8.10 19.09
C GLY A 73 -0.62 9.20 18.37
N VAL A 74 -0.13 8.92 17.16
CA VAL A 74 0.50 9.94 16.31
C VAL A 74 -0.60 10.89 15.85
N SER A 75 -0.45 12.18 16.16
CA SER A 75 -1.46 13.17 15.75
C SER A 75 -1.62 13.19 14.23
N THR A 76 -2.82 13.48 13.74
CA THR A 76 -3.13 13.53 12.29
C THR A 76 -2.17 14.44 11.52
N ARG A 77 -1.79 15.59 12.09
CA ARG A 77 -0.76 16.49 11.54
C ARG A 77 0.63 15.87 11.44
N ARG A 78 1.00 15.03 12.41
CA ARG A 78 2.29 14.33 12.40
C ARG A 78 2.25 13.17 11.40
N THR A 79 1.11 12.49 11.25
CA THR A 79 0.88 11.50 10.20
C THR A 79 0.99 12.13 8.81
N GLU A 80 0.33 13.28 8.57
CA GLU A 80 0.45 14.03 7.30
C GLU A 80 1.92 14.36 6.98
N ARG A 81 2.68 14.87 7.96
CA ARG A 81 4.13 15.17 7.78
C ARG A 81 4.96 13.91 7.50
N LEU A 82 4.62 12.78 8.11
CA LEU A 82 5.31 11.50 7.85
C LEU A 82 5.04 11.02 6.43
N VAL A 83 3.79 11.11 5.96
CA VAL A 83 3.41 10.78 4.58
C VAL A 83 4.18 11.64 3.58
N ASP A 84 4.24 12.96 3.82
CA ASP A 84 5.02 13.90 2.99
C ASP A 84 6.51 13.55 2.99
N THR A 85 7.10 13.26 4.16
CA THR A 85 8.53 12.95 4.31
C THR A 85 8.91 11.64 3.62
N LEU A 86 8.00 10.66 3.61
CA LEU A 86 8.20 9.36 2.96
C LEU A 86 8.03 9.44 1.43
N GLY A 87 7.74 10.61 0.87
CA GLY A 87 7.55 10.79 -0.58
C GLY A 87 6.31 10.07 -1.09
N ILE A 88 5.34 9.78 -0.23
CA ILE A 88 4.08 9.16 -0.61
C ILE A 88 3.20 10.27 -1.21
N THR A 89 3.38 10.53 -2.50
CA THR A 89 2.60 11.51 -3.26
C THR A 89 1.18 11.03 -3.58
N SER A 90 0.91 9.74 -3.40
CA SER A 90 -0.36 9.10 -3.76
C SER A 90 -1.42 9.15 -2.66
N LEU A 91 -1.10 9.64 -1.46
CA LEU A 91 -2.01 9.61 -0.32
C LEU A 91 -2.53 11.02 0.00
N SER A 92 -3.76 11.31 -0.42
CA SER A 92 -4.39 12.61 -0.18
C SER A 92 -4.88 12.74 1.26
N LYS A 93 -5.03 13.97 1.73
CA LYS A 93 -5.70 14.28 3.02
C LYS A 93 -7.09 13.65 3.13
N SER A 94 -7.85 13.63 2.03
CA SER A 94 -9.18 13.01 2.00
C SER A 94 -9.11 11.50 2.21
N GLN A 95 -8.10 10.80 1.65
CA GLN A 95 -7.92 9.37 1.88
C GLN A 95 -7.53 9.07 3.32
N VAL A 96 -6.67 9.89 3.93
CA VAL A 96 -6.33 9.76 5.35
C VAL A 96 -7.56 9.93 6.25
N SER A 97 -8.41 10.92 5.96
CA SER A 97 -9.66 11.16 6.71
C SER A 97 -10.59 9.96 6.64
N VAL A 98 -10.83 9.42 5.44
CA VAL A 98 -11.68 8.22 5.26
C VAL A 98 -11.12 7.03 6.03
N MET A 99 -9.80 6.79 5.97
CA MET A 99 -9.17 5.71 6.72
C MET A 99 -9.27 5.90 8.24
N ALA A 100 -9.30 7.13 8.72
CA ALA A 100 -9.52 7.43 10.13
C ALA A 100 -10.98 7.18 10.55
N GLU A 101 -11.96 7.57 9.73
CA GLU A 101 -13.39 7.30 9.97
C GLU A 101 -13.70 5.79 10.01
N ASP A 102 -13.11 5.02 9.10
CA ASP A 102 -13.20 3.55 9.12
C ASP A 102 -12.64 2.97 10.43
N LEU A 103 -11.55 3.56 10.93
CA LEU A 103 -10.92 3.13 12.18
C LEU A 103 -11.74 3.52 13.41
N ASP A 104 -12.39 4.69 13.41
CA ASP A 104 -13.31 5.11 14.46
C ASP A 104 -14.48 4.12 14.60
N THR A 105 -14.96 3.57 13.48
CA THR A 105 -16.00 2.52 13.48
C THR A 105 -15.53 1.24 14.18
N LEU A 106 -14.28 0.82 13.94
CA LEU A 106 -13.69 -0.35 14.62
C LEU A 106 -13.48 -0.10 16.11
N VAL A 107 -13.03 1.10 16.48
CA VAL A 107 -12.87 1.51 17.88
C VAL A 107 -14.23 1.49 18.61
N GLU A 108 -15.29 1.98 17.96
CA GLU A 108 -16.63 1.97 18.54
C GLU A 108 -17.18 0.54 18.71
N ALA A 109 -16.95 -0.33 17.72
CA ALA A 109 -17.32 -1.73 17.83
C ALA A 109 -16.61 -2.44 19.00
N PHE A 110 -15.32 -2.16 19.19
CA PHE A 110 -14.57 -2.68 20.34
C PHE A 110 -15.10 -2.12 21.67
N ARG A 111 -15.37 -0.81 21.73
CA ARG A 111 -15.87 -0.12 22.93
C ARG A 111 -17.25 -0.60 23.37
N SER A 112 -18.10 -0.98 22.42
CA SER A 112 -19.48 -1.45 22.65
C SER A 112 -19.58 -2.97 22.79
N GLN A 113 -18.47 -3.70 22.72
CA GLN A 113 -18.47 -5.16 22.77
C GLN A 113 -19.05 -5.68 24.11
N PRO A 114 -20.03 -6.61 24.08
CA PRO A 114 -20.56 -7.22 25.29
C PRO A 114 -19.47 -7.93 26.10
N LEU A 115 -19.53 -7.78 27.41
CA LEU A 115 -18.63 -8.44 28.35
C LEU A 115 -19.21 -9.78 28.87
N ASP A 116 -20.15 -10.40 28.19
CA ASP A 116 -20.89 -11.59 28.64
C ASP A 116 -20.12 -12.93 28.54
N ALA A 117 -18.84 -12.89 28.15
CA ALA A 117 -18.00 -14.07 27.93
C ALA A 117 -17.66 -14.90 29.19
N GLY A 118 -18.03 -14.45 30.40
CA GLY A 118 -17.86 -15.23 31.62
C GLY A 118 -17.86 -14.39 32.90
N PRO A 119 -17.74 -15.03 34.08
CA PRO A 119 -17.61 -14.29 35.33
C PRO A 119 -16.22 -13.64 35.44
N TYR A 120 -16.16 -12.31 35.51
CA TYR A 120 -14.94 -11.58 35.87
C TYR A 120 -14.76 -11.61 37.39
N THR A 121 -13.89 -12.48 37.90
CA THR A 121 -13.61 -12.57 39.35
C THR A 121 -12.87 -11.34 39.87
N PHE A 122 -12.09 -10.67 39.01
CA PHE A 122 -11.32 -9.48 39.35
C PHE A 122 -11.41 -8.45 38.22
N VAL A 123 -11.51 -7.17 38.59
CA VAL A 123 -11.49 -6.04 37.66
C VAL A 123 -10.53 -5.00 38.21
N ALA A 124 -9.60 -4.54 37.37
CA ALA A 124 -8.71 -3.43 37.68
C ALA A 124 -9.19 -2.18 36.95
N VAL A 125 -9.06 -1.03 37.60
CA VAL A 125 -9.39 0.28 37.02
C VAL A 125 -8.16 1.16 37.14
N ASP A 126 -7.82 1.83 36.05
CA ASP A 126 -6.77 2.84 36.00
C ASP A 126 -7.37 4.18 35.55
N ALA A 127 -6.73 5.28 35.93
CA ALA A 127 -7.19 6.63 35.62
C ALA A 127 -6.05 7.47 35.06
N LEU A 128 -6.29 8.08 33.89
CA LEU A 128 -5.34 8.96 33.22
C LEU A 128 -5.98 10.33 33.00
N VAL A 129 -5.29 11.39 33.46
CA VAL A 129 -5.78 12.78 33.34
C VAL A 129 -5.28 13.36 32.02
N LEU A 130 -6.21 13.69 31.12
CA LEU A 130 -5.93 14.33 29.83
C LEU A 130 -6.46 15.76 29.83
N THR A 131 -5.68 16.71 29.32
CA THR A 131 -6.16 18.07 29.06
C THR A 131 -6.90 18.09 27.72
N VAL A 132 -8.21 18.23 27.76
CA VAL A 132 -9.08 18.27 26.58
C VAL A 132 -9.69 19.68 26.44
N ARG A 133 -9.95 20.12 25.22
CA ARG A 133 -10.78 21.29 24.95
C ARG A 133 -12.19 20.81 24.64
N GLU A 134 -13.17 21.26 25.42
CA GLU A 134 -14.59 21.06 25.15
C GLU A 134 -15.13 22.30 24.43
N ASN A 135 -15.91 22.08 23.37
CA ASN A 135 -16.60 23.12 22.60
C ASN A 135 -18.11 22.92 22.73
#